data_AF-A0A1M7REW8-F1
#
_entry.id   AF-A0A1M7REW8-F1
#
_cell.length_a   1.000
_cell.length_b   1.000
_cell.length_c   1.000
_cell.angle_alpha   90.00
_cell.angle_beta   90.00
_cell.angle_gamma   90.00
#
_symmetry.space_group_name_H-M   'P 1'
#
loop_
_entity.id
_entity.type
_entity.pdbx_description
1 polymer ?
#
loop_
_entity_poly.entity_id
_entity_poly.type
_entity_poly.pdbx_seq_one_letter_code
_entity_poly.pdbx_strand_id
1 'polypeptide(L)'
;MCRLVEHHDHMKDHLLREFEKISAGLERVLANEAAEKFAKRSAPMVSAYDNTVICNDCNNVDSVAKGLIGAHPSFSFSPSEILAFVIASPNAEHSVNQEIAARIWNENRETFDLRMKIVSRIAHIAATNEHWYQSTPYQLHPDYIQDTARSIASSRGAGRALRALCGPPRTQAKKAPREWRAKGNNYRVRAPTAGQIEHVAKVTSYKRWQMVSDSWQCPSCNRSKEQIVRPTNQSTWALPITSKSYRDTSAKYGYSTLFVCDDCGSAAVNLVKEAEAIASTEVHAYSRQMGIEELAKVIIPRPHAAHRIDDREADVLVDVIATRLLSELGDSRSTVSFIEST
;
A
#
# COMPACT_ATOMS: atom_id res chain seq x y z
N MET A 1 14.04 -14.86 -18.87
CA MET A 1 12.72 -15.14 -18.26
C MET A 1 11.80 -13.98 -18.60
N CYS A 2 10.75 -14.19 -19.40
CA CYS A 2 9.83 -13.12 -19.81
C CYS A 2 8.83 -12.82 -18.67
N ARG A 3 8.80 -11.57 -18.20
CA ARG A 3 7.86 -11.10 -17.19
C ARG A 3 6.86 -10.16 -17.85
N LEU A 4 5.56 -10.38 -17.62
CA LEU A 4 4.51 -9.46 -18.05
C LEU A 4 4.27 -8.40 -16.97
N VAL A 5 4.05 -7.16 -17.40
CA VAL A 5 3.78 -6.00 -16.55
C VAL A 5 2.63 -5.17 -17.12
N GLU A 6 1.91 -4.47 -16.25
CA GLU A 6 0.99 -3.43 -16.68
C GLU A 6 1.79 -2.20 -17.09
N HIS A 7 1.51 -1.70 -18.28
CA HIS A 7 2.04 -0.45 -18.80
C HIS A 7 0.90 0.57 -18.87
N HIS A 8 1.18 1.78 -18.39
CA HIS A 8 0.18 2.82 -18.24
C HIS A 8 0.77 4.21 -18.55
N ASP A 9 -0.10 5.13 -18.96
CA ASP A 9 0.28 6.53 -19.12
C ASP A 9 0.52 7.19 -17.75
N HIS A 10 1.69 7.81 -17.58
CA HIS A 10 2.07 8.51 -16.35
C HIS A 10 1.35 9.86 -16.15
N MET A 11 0.55 10.33 -17.12
CA MET A 11 -0.28 11.52 -16.98
C MET A 11 -1.30 11.40 -15.85
N LYS A 12 -1.86 10.21 -15.62
CA LYS A 12 -2.74 9.95 -14.47
C LYS A 12 -2.03 10.22 -13.13
N ASP A 13 -0.78 9.78 -13.03
CA ASP A 13 0.05 9.92 -11.84
C ASP A 13 0.54 11.37 -11.70
N HIS A 14 0.73 12.07 -12.82
CA HIS A 14 1.07 13.48 -12.84
C HIS A 14 -0.06 14.36 -12.30
N LEU A 15 -1.31 14.10 -12.70
CA LEU A 15 -2.47 14.83 -12.17
C LEU A 15 -2.56 14.74 -10.65
N LEU A 16 -2.43 13.54 -10.09
CA LEU A 16 -2.52 13.35 -8.64
C LEU A 16 -1.38 14.05 -7.89
N ARG A 17 -0.16 14.03 -8.45
CA ARG A 17 1.00 14.74 -7.88
C ARG A 17 0.83 16.25 -7.94
N GLU A 18 0.34 16.81 -9.04
CA GLU A 18 0.07 18.26 -9.15
C GLU A 18 -1.07 18.69 -8.22
N PHE A 19 -2.14 17.90 -8.11
CA PHE A 19 -3.20 18.16 -7.13
C PHE A 19 -2.66 18.25 -5.70
N GLU A 20 -1.87 17.26 -5.29
CA GLU A 20 -1.27 17.22 -3.95
C GLU A 20 -0.34 18.42 -3.73
N LYS A 21 0.52 18.71 -4.71
CA LYS A 21 1.47 19.83 -4.65
C LYS A 21 0.76 21.17 -4.52
N ILE A 22 -0.27 21.43 -5.30
CA ILE A 22 -1.03 22.69 -5.22
C ILE A 22 -1.75 22.75 -3.89
N SER A 23 -2.46 21.68 -3.51
CA SER A 23 -3.24 21.64 -2.27
C SER A 23 -2.38 21.86 -1.03
N ALA A 24 -1.22 21.19 -0.94
CA ALA A 24 -0.28 21.34 0.17
C ALA A 24 0.52 22.66 0.14
N GLY A 25 0.50 23.40 -0.98
CA GLY A 25 1.16 24.68 -1.15
C GLY A 25 0.29 25.89 -0.82
N LEU A 26 -1.02 25.70 -0.60
CA LEU A 26 -1.92 26.76 -0.15
C LEU A 26 -1.62 27.16 1.31
N GLU A 27 -1.95 28.40 1.69
CA GLU A 27 -1.86 28.87 3.08
C GLU A 27 -2.65 27.98 4.04
N ARG A 28 -3.79 27.45 3.56
CA ARG A 28 -4.61 26.46 4.24
C ARG A 28 -5.13 25.45 3.23
N VAL A 29 -5.09 24.16 3.56
CA VAL A 29 -5.69 23.11 2.72
C VAL A 29 -7.22 23.25 2.69
N LEU A 30 -7.74 23.53 1.49
CA LEU A 30 -9.17 23.63 1.18
C LEU A 30 -9.78 22.30 0.70
N ALA A 31 -8.98 21.45 0.06
CA ALA A 31 -9.39 20.16 -0.45
C ALA A 31 -9.86 19.20 0.66
N ASN A 32 -10.72 18.26 0.30
CA ASN A 32 -11.24 17.19 1.17
C ASN A 32 -11.22 15.82 0.45
N GLU A 33 -11.78 14.77 1.05
CA GLU A 33 -11.87 13.43 0.44
C GLU A 33 -12.61 13.41 -0.92
N ALA A 34 -13.60 14.29 -1.12
CA ALA A 34 -14.32 14.37 -2.39
C ALA A 34 -13.44 14.97 -3.50
N ALA A 35 -12.56 15.92 -3.16
CA ALA A 35 -11.59 16.46 -4.10
C ALA A 35 -10.60 15.41 -4.60
N GLU A 36 -10.12 14.53 -3.71
CA GLU A 36 -9.25 13.41 -4.10
C GLU A 36 -9.97 12.45 -5.05
N LYS A 37 -11.23 12.11 -4.74
CA LYS A 37 -12.05 11.25 -5.60
C LYS A 37 -12.32 11.87 -6.96
N PHE A 38 -12.58 13.17 -6.99
CA PHE A 38 -12.71 13.92 -8.24
C PHE A 38 -11.43 13.83 -9.07
N ALA A 39 -10.27 14.12 -8.48
CA ALA A 39 -8.99 14.03 -9.17
C ALA A 39 -8.71 12.61 -9.70
N LYS A 40 -8.93 11.58 -8.87
CA LYS A 40 -8.77 10.16 -9.28
C LYS A 40 -9.72 9.76 -10.41
N ARG A 41 -10.96 10.26 -10.39
CA ARG A 41 -11.96 9.99 -11.44
C ARG A 41 -11.65 10.71 -12.75
N SER A 42 -11.04 11.89 -12.67
CA SER A 42 -10.62 12.65 -13.84
C SER A 42 -9.29 12.17 -14.44
N ALA A 43 -8.46 11.45 -13.68
CA ALA A 43 -7.13 11.01 -14.11
C ALA A 43 -7.13 10.19 -15.42
N PRO A 44 -8.07 9.27 -15.68
CA PRO A 44 -8.12 8.57 -16.97
C PRO A 44 -8.38 9.48 -18.17
N MET A 45 -9.03 10.63 -17.99
CA MET A 45 -9.37 11.56 -19.08
C MET A 45 -8.14 12.24 -19.71
N VAL A 46 -7.01 12.25 -19.00
CA VAL A 46 -5.76 12.85 -19.46
C VAL A 46 -4.74 11.82 -19.95
N SER A 47 -5.08 10.53 -19.88
CA SER A 47 -4.28 9.45 -20.47
C SER A 47 -4.42 9.44 -22.00
N ALA A 48 -3.33 9.17 -22.72
CA ALA A 48 -3.36 8.98 -24.17
C ALA A 48 -3.89 7.59 -24.57
N TYR A 49 -3.80 6.61 -23.69
CA TYR A 49 -4.16 5.22 -23.98
C TYR A 49 -4.55 4.45 -22.71
N ASP A 50 -5.25 3.33 -22.90
CA ASP A 50 -5.68 2.43 -21.83
C ASP A 50 -4.50 1.62 -21.26
N ASN A 51 -4.58 1.30 -19.97
CA ASN A 51 -3.62 0.38 -19.35
C ASN A 51 -3.58 -0.94 -20.12
N THR A 52 -2.37 -1.37 -20.50
CA THR A 52 -2.16 -2.53 -21.36
C THR A 52 -1.07 -3.42 -20.79
N VAL A 53 -1.21 -4.74 -20.96
CA VAL A 53 -0.18 -5.70 -20.53
C VAL A 53 0.87 -5.84 -21.63
N ILE A 54 2.14 -5.59 -21.29
CA ILE A 54 3.29 -5.79 -22.19
C ILE A 54 4.39 -6.58 -21.49
N CYS A 55 5.42 -7.02 -22.23
CA CYS A 55 6.60 -7.62 -21.61
C CYS A 55 7.46 -6.55 -20.90
N ASN A 56 8.22 -6.98 -19.89
CA ASN A 56 9.07 -6.11 -19.09
C ASN A 56 10.13 -5.38 -19.94
N ASP A 57 10.64 -6.01 -21.00
CA ASP A 57 11.68 -5.42 -21.84
C ASP A 57 11.12 -4.27 -22.69
N CYS A 58 9.92 -4.44 -23.26
CA CYS A 58 9.20 -3.33 -23.91
C CYS A 58 8.87 -2.20 -22.92
N ASN A 59 8.50 -2.53 -21.68
CA ASN A 59 8.23 -1.52 -20.66
C ASN A 59 9.50 -0.74 -20.26
N ASN A 60 10.65 -1.41 -20.19
CA ASN A 60 11.94 -0.76 -19.92
C ASN A 60 12.35 0.18 -21.06
N VAL A 61 12.07 -0.21 -22.31
CA VAL A 61 12.38 0.57 -23.52
C VAL A 61 11.70 1.94 -23.51
N ASP A 62 10.48 2.06 -23.01
CA ASP A 62 9.81 3.37 -22.82
C ASP A 62 10.66 4.31 -21.94
N SER A 63 11.13 3.82 -20.78
CA SER A 63 11.97 4.62 -19.88
C SER A 63 13.31 4.99 -20.50
N VAL A 64 13.93 4.08 -21.24
CA VAL A 64 15.22 4.33 -21.92
C VAL A 64 15.03 5.37 -23.03
N ALA A 65 14.00 5.21 -23.87
CA ALA A 65 13.71 6.13 -24.97
C ALA A 65 13.49 7.56 -24.48
N LYS A 66 12.70 7.73 -23.41
CA LYS A 66 12.47 9.06 -22.80
C LYS A 66 13.76 9.73 -22.33
N GLY A 67 14.66 8.95 -21.72
CA GLY A 67 15.97 9.43 -21.29
C GLY A 67 16.85 9.88 -22.46
N LEU A 68 16.89 9.10 -23.54
CA LEU A 68 17.71 9.38 -24.72
C LEU A 68 17.28 10.64 -25.48
N ILE A 69 15.98 10.90 -25.56
CA ILE A 69 15.42 12.01 -26.34
C ILE A 69 15.11 13.26 -25.49
N GLY A 70 15.29 13.19 -24.18
CA GLY A 70 14.96 14.28 -23.26
C GLY A 70 13.45 14.57 -23.18
N ALA A 71 12.60 13.55 -23.31
CA ALA A 71 11.15 13.72 -23.18
C ALA A 71 10.76 14.04 -21.74
N HIS A 72 9.59 14.66 -21.56
CA HIS A 72 9.09 14.98 -20.23
C HIS A 72 8.87 13.69 -19.39
N PRO A 73 9.22 13.65 -18.08
CA PRO A 73 9.13 12.42 -17.29
C PRO A 73 7.72 11.80 -17.16
N SER A 74 6.68 12.60 -17.40
CA SER A 74 5.27 12.14 -17.34
C SER A 74 4.70 11.78 -18.71
N PHE A 75 5.49 11.93 -19.79
CA PHE A 75 5.15 11.34 -21.07
C PHE A 75 5.39 9.83 -21.00
N SER A 76 4.58 9.07 -21.73
CA SER A 76 4.75 7.64 -21.94
C SER A 76 4.36 7.31 -23.38
N PHE A 77 5.13 6.44 -24.03
CA PHE A 77 4.81 5.93 -25.34
C PHE A 77 3.73 4.84 -25.23
N SER A 78 2.69 4.92 -26.06
CA SER A 78 1.69 3.87 -26.18
C SER A 78 2.31 2.55 -26.69
N PRO A 79 1.67 1.39 -26.47
CA PRO A 79 2.18 0.11 -26.97
C PRO A 79 2.46 0.10 -28.48
N SER A 80 1.60 0.75 -29.27
CA SER A 80 1.78 0.89 -30.72
C SER A 80 3.00 1.75 -31.09
N GLU A 81 3.28 2.79 -30.31
CA GLU A 81 4.47 3.63 -30.50
C GLU A 81 5.74 2.89 -30.08
N ILE A 82 5.72 2.18 -28.95
CA ILE A 82 6.85 1.33 -28.51
C ILE A 82 7.19 0.33 -29.60
N LEU A 83 6.20 -0.34 -30.20
CA LEU A 83 6.40 -1.29 -31.29
C LEU A 83 7.12 -0.67 -32.49
N ALA A 84 6.92 0.64 -32.75
CA ALA A 84 7.52 1.30 -33.90
C ALA A 84 9.03 1.57 -33.74
N PHE A 85 9.53 1.74 -32.52
CA PHE A 85 10.94 2.06 -32.27
C PHE A 85 11.73 0.98 -31.52
N VAL A 86 11.07 -0.04 -31.00
CA VAL A 86 11.74 -1.14 -30.31
C VAL A 86 12.51 -2.02 -31.29
N ILE A 87 13.77 -2.32 -30.95
CA ILE A 87 14.60 -3.27 -31.68
C ILE A 87 14.76 -4.50 -30.79
N ALA A 88 13.92 -5.50 -31.04
CA ALA A 88 13.92 -6.74 -30.28
C ALA A 88 15.18 -7.56 -30.60
N SER A 89 15.85 -8.06 -29.56
CA SER A 89 17.03 -8.92 -29.68
C SER A 89 16.77 -10.26 -28.98
N PRO A 90 17.04 -11.41 -29.62
CA PRO A 90 16.87 -12.71 -28.99
C PRO A 90 17.71 -12.84 -27.72
N ASN A 91 17.09 -13.22 -26.61
CA ASN A 91 17.75 -13.46 -25.32
C ASN A 91 18.54 -12.25 -24.76
N ALA A 92 18.21 -11.04 -25.18
CA ALA A 92 18.83 -9.81 -24.72
C ALA A 92 17.79 -8.70 -24.52
N GLU A 93 18.15 -7.68 -23.74
CA GLU A 93 17.31 -6.50 -23.57
C GLU A 93 17.05 -5.82 -24.92
N HIS A 94 15.85 -5.25 -25.07
CA HIS A 94 15.48 -4.55 -26.28
C HIS A 94 16.22 -3.21 -26.37
N SER A 95 16.64 -2.86 -27.58
CA SER A 95 17.28 -1.56 -27.84
C SER A 95 16.29 -0.58 -28.47
N VAL A 96 16.67 0.71 -28.49
CA VAL A 96 15.80 1.81 -28.90
C VAL A 96 16.29 2.38 -30.21
N ASN A 97 15.41 2.47 -31.22
CA ASN A 97 15.63 3.35 -32.36
C ASN A 97 15.34 4.80 -31.95
N GLN A 98 16.41 5.55 -31.63
CA GLN A 98 16.31 6.91 -31.10
C GLN A 98 15.66 7.90 -32.08
N GLU A 99 15.87 7.74 -33.38
CA GLU A 99 15.32 8.64 -34.40
C GLU A 99 13.80 8.52 -34.47
N ILE A 100 13.28 7.29 -34.48
CA ILE A 100 11.83 7.03 -34.50
C ILE A 100 11.19 7.51 -33.19
N ALA A 101 11.82 7.23 -32.04
CA ALA A 101 11.34 7.70 -30.75
C ALA A 101 11.29 9.24 -30.66
N ALA A 102 12.31 9.92 -31.17
CA ALA A 102 12.37 11.39 -31.22
C ALA A 102 11.29 11.98 -32.14
N ARG A 103 11.04 11.35 -33.30
CA ARG A 103 9.98 11.75 -34.21
C ARG A 103 8.60 11.65 -33.54
N ILE A 104 8.29 10.50 -32.93
CA ILE A 104 7.01 10.28 -32.23
C ILE A 104 6.82 11.29 -31.09
N TRP A 105 7.88 11.58 -30.31
CA TRP A 105 7.82 12.60 -29.26
C TRP A 105 7.50 13.98 -29.83
N ASN A 106 8.17 14.38 -30.92
CA ASN A 106 7.94 15.69 -31.53
C ASN A 106 6.51 15.80 -32.09
N GLU A 107 6.00 14.75 -32.73
CA GLU A 107 4.61 14.69 -33.23
C GLU A 107 3.58 14.80 -32.10
N ASN A 108 3.87 14.22 -30.93
CA ASN A 108 2.96 14.22 -29.79
C ASN A 108 3.12 15.43 -28.85
N ARG A 109 4.13 16.28 -29.05
CA ARG A 109 4.51 17.33 -28.08
C ARG A 109 3.38 18.31 -27.82
N GLU A 110 2.72 18.79 -28.86
CA GLU A 110 1.62 19.76 -28.72
C GLU A 110 0.42 19.15 -27.97
N THR A 111 0.05 17.93 -28.31
CA THR A 111 -1.03 17.19 -27.62
C THR A 111 -0.66 16.91 -26.16
N PHE A 112 0.61 16.59 -25.89
CA PHE A 112 1.11 16.44 -24.52
C PHE A 112 0.98 17.74 -23.72
N ASP A 113 1.38 18.88 -24.29
CA ASP A 113 1.27 20.19 -23.65
C ASP A 113 -0.18 20.60 -23.39
N LEU A 114 -1.11 20.27 -24.30
CA LEU A 114 -2.55 20.46 -24.08
C LEU A 114 -3.05 19.64 -22.89
N ARG A 115 -2.66 18.36 -22.81
CA ARG A 115 -3.02 17.50 -21.67
C ARG A 115 -2.43 18.03 -20.37
N MET A 116 -1.22 18.59 -20.38
CA MET A 116 -0.61 19.24 -19.21
C MET A 116 -1.41 20.46 -18.73
N LYS A 117 -1.94 21.29 -19.65
CA LYS A 117 -2.84 22.40 -19.28
C LYS A 117 -4.13 21.89 -18.63
N ILE A 118 -4.72 20.83 -19.18
CA ILE A 118 -5.90 20.18 -18.61
C ILE A 118 -5.59 19.65 -17.22
N VAL A 119 -4.45 18.97 -17.04
CA VAL A 119 -3.98 18.47 -15.74
C VAL A 119 -3.89 19.60 -14.73
N SER A 120 -3.18 20.69 -15.07
CA SER A 120 -3.03 21.84 -14.18
C SER A 120 -4.39 22.43 -13.78
N ARG A 121 -5.33 22.54 -14.73
CA ARG A 121 -6.67 23.06 -14.45
C ARG A 121 -7.49 22.15 -13.53
N ILE A 122 -7.49 20.84 -13.79
CA ILE A 122 -8.22 19.87 -12.95
C ILE A 122 -7.61 19.82 -11.55
N ALA A 123 -6.28 19.80 -11.44
CA ALA A 123 -5.56 19.81 -10.18
C ALA A 123 -5.92 21.06 -9.36
N HIS A 124 -6.01 22.23 -10.00
CA HIS A 124 -6.41 23.47 -9.33
C HIS A 124 -7.85 23.41 -8.82
N ILE A 125 -8.81 23.01 -9.67
CA ILE A 125 -10.24 22.87 -9.28
C ILE A 125 -10.38 21.90 -8.09
N ALA A 126 -9.63 20.80 -8.11
CA ALA A 126 -9.62 19.84 -7.00
C ALA A 126 -9.01 20.48 -5.74
N ALA A 127 -7.85 21.14 -5.86
CA ALA A 127 -7.12 21.72 -4.73
C ALA A 127 -7.87 22.87 -4.03
N THR A 128 -8.61 23.68 -4.80
CA THR A 128 -9.44 24.78 -4.26
C THR A 128 -10.85 24.34 -3.86
N ASN A 129 -11.17 23.05 -4.02
CA ASN A 129 -12.48 22.47 -3.69
C ASN A 129 -13.64 23.12 -4.48
N GLU A 130 -13.36 23.57 -5.71
CA GLU A 130 -14.34 24.14 -6.66
C GLU A 130 -15.00 23.07 -7.55
N HIS A 131 -14.75 21.79 -7.28
CA HIS A 131 -15.30 20.69 -8.06
C HIS A 131 -16.80 20.48 -7.79
N TRP A 132 -17.50 19.93 -8.78
CA TRP A 132 -18.93 19.58 -8.69
C TRP A 132 -19.17 18.13 -8.24
N TYR A 133 -18.12 17.35 -7.97
CA TYR A 133 -18.25 15.95 -7.57
C TYR A 133 -18.94 15.81 -6.19
N GLN A 134 -19.97 14.98 -6.15
CA GLN A 134 -20.69 14.63 -4.94
C GLN A 134 -20.41 13.16 -4.60
N SER A 135 -19.78 12.91 -3.46
CA SER A 135 -19.51 11.55 -2.99
C SER A 135 -20.73 10.99 -2.27
N THR A 136 -21.17 9.80 -2.70
CA THR A 136 -22.15 9.01 -1.95
C THR A 136 -21.46 8.26 -0.79
N PRO A 137 -22.14 8.00 0.34
CA PRO A 137 -21.66 7.07 1.37
C PRO A 137 -21.29 5.70 0.79
N TYR A 138 -20.20 5.10 1.28
CA TYR A 138 -19.66 3.84 0.75
C TYR A 138 -20.66 2.67 0.86
N GLN A 139 -21.54 2.70 1.86
CA GLN A 139 -22.57 1.70 2.10
C GLN A 139 -23.61 1.62 0.97
N LEU A 140 -23.71 2.68 0.17
CA LEU A 140 -24.58 2.74 -1.00
C LEU A 140 -23.82 2.42 -2.30
N HIS A 141 -22.52 2.15 -2.23
CA HIS A 141 -21.73 1.80 -3.41
C HIS A 141 -22.08 0.38 -3.88
N PRO A 142 -22.12 0.12 -5.20
CA PRO A 142 -22.37 -1.21 -5.73
C PRO A 142 -21.45 -2.28 -5.14
N ASP A 143 -20.17 -1.98 -4.95
CA ASP A 143 -19.19 -2.94 -4.39
C ASP A 143 -19.54 -3.35 -2.95
N TYR A 144 -19.93 -2.40 -2.09
CA TYR A 144 -20.32 -2.71 -0.72
C TYR A 144 -21.57 -3.60 -0.69
N ILE A 145 -22.55 -3.30 -1.55
CA ILE A 145 -23.76 -4.09 -1.68
C ILE A 145 -23.42 -5.51 -2.17
N GLN A 146 -22.55 -5.63 -3.17
CA GLN A 146 -22.09 -6.91 -3.69
C GLN A 146 -21.33 -7.73 -2.64
N ASP A 147 -20.40 -7.11 -1.91
CA ASP A 147 -19.62 -7.80 -0.87
C ASP A 147 -20.49 -8.21 0.32
N THR A 148 -21.44 -7.37 0.71
CA THR A 148 -22.44 -7.71 1.73
C THR A 148 -23.31 -8.88 1.25
N ALA A 149 -23.77 -8.86 0.01
CA ALA A 149 -24.54 -9.96 -0.58
C ALA A 149 -23.73 -11.27 -0.63
N ARG A 150 -22.45 -11.21 -1.03
CA ARG A 150 -21.53 -12.37 -1.03
C ARG A 150 -21.32 -12.92 0.38
N SER A 151 -21.19 -12.04 1.37
CA SER A 151 -21.01 -12.42 2.77
C SER A 151 -22.26 -13.15 3.29
N ILE A 152 -23.45 -12.60 3.05
CA ILE A 152 -24.74 -13.22 3.40
C ILE A 152 -24.93 -14.56 2.68
N ALA A 153 -24.62 -14.63 1.38
CA ALA A 153 -24.68 -15.87 0.60
C ALA A 153 -23.73 -16.92 1.18
N SER A 154 -22.52 -16.51 1.59
CA SER A 154 -21.54 -17.40 2.22
C SER A 154 -22.00 -17.91 3.58
N SER A 155 -22.55 -17.03 4.43
CA SER A 155 -23.06 -17.42 5.75
C SER A 155 -24.28 -18.35 5.68
N ARG A 156 -24.97 -18.40 4.53
CA ARG A 156 -26.09 -19.30 4.25
C ARG A 156 -25.70 -20.53 3.42
N GLY A 157 -24.41 -20.83 3.29
CA GLY A 157 -23.92 -22.04 2.62
C GLY A 157 -23.80 -21.95 1.09
N ALA A 158 -24.14 -20.81 0.47
CA ALA A 158 -24.01 -20.59 -0.98
C ALA A 158 -22.61 -20.11 -1.41
N GLY A 159 -21.67 -19.95 -0.48
CA GLY A 159 -20.32 -19.45 -0.76
C GLY A 159 -19.47 -20.32 -1.69
N ARG A 160 -19.79 -21.62 -1.83
CA ARG A 160 -19.09 -22.53 -2.76
C ARG A 160 -19.44 -22.27 -4.22
N ALA A 161 -20.68 -21.87 -4.52
CA ALA A 161 -21.09 -21.51 -5.88
C ALA A 161 -20.38 -20.25 -6.37
N LEU A 162 -20.24 -19.23 -5.51
CA LEU A 162 -19.48 -18.02 -5.82
C LEU A 162 -17.99 -18.31 -6.08
N ARG A 163 -17.38 -19.21 -5.30
CA ARG A 163 -15.97 -19.59 -5.45
C ARG A 163 -15.71 -20.40 -6.73
N ALA A 164 -16.66 -21.25 -7.13
CA ALA A 164 -16.60 -22.00 -8.38
C ALA A 164 -16.70 -21.09 -9.62
N LEU A 165 -17.46 -19.99 -9.53
CA LEU A 165 -17.66 -19.03 -10.63
C LEU A 165 -16.52 -17.99 -10.73
N CYS A 166 -15.93 -17.57 -9.61
CA CYS A 166 -14.94 -16.49 -9.58
C CYS A 166 -13.48 -16.97 -9.58
N GLY A 167 -13.24 -18.28 -9.51
CA GLY A 167 -11.91 -18.88 -9.50
C GLY A 167 -11.18 -18.75 -8.14
N PRO A 168 -10.10 -19.53 -7.94
CA PRO A 168 -9.33 -19.49 -6.70
C PRO A 168 -8.54 -18.18 -6.57
N PRO A 169 -8.40 -17.63 -5.35
CA PRO A 169 -7.58 -16.45 -5.13
C PRO A 169 -6.11 -16.74 -5.47
N ARG A 170 -5.43 -15.74 -6.02
CA ARG A 170 -4.01 -15.82 -6.36
C ARG A 170 -3.19 -16.07 -5.09
N THR A 171 -2.60 -17.25 -4.97
CA THR A 171 -1.64 -17.56 -3.92
C THR A 171 -0.33 -16.82 -4.20
N GLN A 172 0.05 -15.94 -3.28
CA GLN A 172 1.39 -15.34 -3.31
C GLN A 172 2.41 -16.36 -2.80
N ALA A 173 3.58 -16.39 -3.43
CA ALA A 173 4.68 -17.21 -2.96
C ALA A 173 5.06 -16.82 -1.51
N LYS A 174 5.21 -17.82 -0.63
CA LYS A 174 5.69 -17.60 0.74
C LYS A 174 7.16 -17.18 0.66
N LYS A 175 7.48 -15.98 1.16
CA LYS A 175 8.87 -15.54 1.38
C LYS A 175 9.45 -16.31 2.58
N ALA A 176 10.77 -16.45 2.63
CA ALA A 176 11.38 -17.09 3.79
C ALA A 176 11.13 -16.25 5.07
N PRO A 177 10.86 -16.87 6.23
CA PRO A 177 10.33 -16.16 7.41
C PRO A 177 11.17 -14.98 7.89
N ARG A 178 12.50 -15.00 7.73
CA ARG A 178 13.44 -13.97 8.20
C ARG A 178 13.74 -12.85 7.19
N GLU A 179 13.35 -13.01 5.93
CA GLU A 179 13.73 -12.09 4.83
C GLU A 179 13.20 -10.67 4.99
N TRP A 180 12.10 -10.47 5.73
CA TRP A 180 11.42 -9.18 5.85
C TRP A 180 12.23 -8.14 6.64
N ARG A 181 13.11 -8.57 7.55
CA ARG A 181 13.99 -7.69 8.34
C ARG A 181 15.45 -7.70 7.87
N ALA A 182 15.84 -8.65 7.02
CA ALA A 182 17.21 -8.79 6.50
C ALA A 182 17.64 -7.67 5.51
N LYS A 183 16.69 -7.03 4.83
CA LYS A 183 16.98 -5.90 3.91
C LYS A 183 16.82 -4.58 4.65
N GLY A 184 17.95 -3.95 5.00
CA GLY A 184 17.97 -2.59 5.50
C GLY A 184 17.30 -1.64 4.51
N ASN A 185 16.24 -0.94 4.95
CA ASN A 185 15.59 0.05 4.10
C ASN A 185 16.49 1.30 3.99
N ASN A 186 17.25 1.39 2.90
CA ASN A 186 18.17 2.50 2.56
C ASN A 186 17.45 3.78 2.14
N TYR A 187 16.16 3.90 2.43
CA TYR A 187 15.38 5.10 2.13
C TYR A 187 15.90 6.31 2.92
N ARG A 188 16.25 7.37 2.18
CA ARG A 188 16.54 8.70 2.75
C ARG A 188 15.25 9.28 3.29
N VAL A 189 15.21 9.49 4.60
CA VAL A 189 14.04 10.08 5.27
C VAL A 189 13.88 11.52 4.81
N ARG A 190 12.72 11.85 4.25
CA ARG A 190 12.28 13.23 4.02
C ARG A 190 11.18 13.53 5.02
N ALA A 191 11.23 14.66 5.69
CA ALA A 191 10.12 15.13 6.52
C ALA A 191 9.07 15.82 5.64
N PRO A 192 7.77 15.59 5.88
CA PRO A 192 6.70 16.32 5.20
C PRO A 192 6.64 17.77 5.70
N THR A 193 6.16 18.67 4.86
CA THR A 193 5.83 20.05 5.27
C THR A 193 4.51 20.08 6.05
N ALA A 194 4.25 21.18 6.77
CA ALA A 194 2.97 21.38 7.46
C ALA A 194 1.76 21.26 6.51
N GLY A 195 1.83 21.87 5.32
CA GLY A 195 0.78 21.74 4.31
C GLY A 195 0.59 20.32 3.79
N GLN A 196 1.65 19.51 3.71
CA GLN A 196 1.54 18.08 3.36
C GLN A 196 0.86 17.28 4.48
N ILE A 197 1.17 17.58 5.75
CA ILE A 197 0.49 16.95 6.89
C ILE A 197 -0.99 17.32 6.88
N GLU A 198 -1.31 18.60 6.68
CA GLU A 198 -2.71 19.07 6.60
C GLU A 198 -3.46 18.42 5.43
N HIS A 199 -2.80 18.24 4.28
CA HIS A 199 -3.35 17.53 3.13
C HIS A 199 -3.66 16.08 3.48
N VAL A 200 -2.73 15.37 4.12
CA VAL A 200 -2.96 13.98 4.59
C VAL A 200 -4.15 13.92 5.55
N ALA A 201 -4.25 14.88 6.48
CA ALA A 201 -5.29 14.93 7.49
C ALA A 201 -6.70 15.19 6.93
N LYS A 202 -6.83 15.99 5.87
CA LYS A 202 -8.12 16.39 5.28
C LYS A 202 -8.51 15.60 4.03
N VAL A 203 -7.53 15.06 3.32
CA VAL A 203 -7.69 14.52 1.97
C VAL A 203 -7.35 13.03 1.95
N THR A 204 -6.07 12.68 1.84
CA THR A 204 -5.62 11.32 1.51
C THR A 204 -5.92 10.29 2.60
N SER A 205 -5.87 10.70 3.88
CA SER A 205 -6.03 9.80 5.03
C SER A 205 -7.06 10.29 6.03
N TYR A 206 -8.02 11.13 5.61
CA TYR A 206 -9.02 11.74 6.50
C TYR A 206 -9.66 10.75 7.48
N LYS A 207 -10.21 9.64 6.98
CA LYS A 207 -10.85 8.63 7.85
C LYS A 207 -9.90 8.06 8.90
N ARG A 208 -8.67 7.72 8.49
CA ARG A 208 -7.63 7.19 9.41
C ARG A 208 -7.18 8.25 10.41
N TRP A 209 -7.10 9.51 9.98
CA TRP A 209 -6.76 10.64 10.82
C TRP A 209 -7.78 10.82 11.95
N GLN A 210 -9.07 10.59 11.68
CA GLN A 210 -10.14 10.71 12.67
C GLN A 210 -10.25 9.50 13.62
N MET A 211 -9.55 8.39 13.37
CA MET A 211 -9.61 7.19 14.24
C MET A 211 -8.90 7.39 15.58
N VAL A 212 -8.02 8.39 15.69
CA VAL A 212 -7.20 8.66 16.88
C VAL A 212 -7.13 10.15 17.18
N SER A 213 -7.00 10.50 18.47
CA SER A 213 -6.85 11.89 18.90
C SER A 213 -5.60 12.55 18.32
N ASP A 214 -5.52 13.88 18.37
CA ASP A 214 -4.33 14.60 17.89
C ASP A 214 -3.12 14.42 18.83
N SER A 215 -3.38 14.13 20.11
CA SER A 215 -2.37 13.75 21.09
C SER A 215 -1.92 12.29 21.01
N TRP A 216 -2.48 11.50 20.09
CA TRP A 216 -2.19 10.08 19.99
C TRP A 216 -0.71 9.82 19.68
N GLN A 217 -0.15 8.86 20.40
CA GLN A 217 1.16 8.30 20.15
C GLN A 217 1.00 6.79 20.00
N CYS A 218 1.78 6.20 19.09
CA CYS A 218 1.75 4.76 18.90
C CYS A 218 2.19 4.05 20.19
N PRO A 219 1.38 3.14 20.77
CA PRO A 219 1.68 2.54 22.08
C PRO A 219 2.91 1.61 22.06
N SER A 220 3.41 1.24 20.89
CA SER A 220 4.64 0.44 20.76
C SER A 220 5.88 1.29 20.48
N CYS A 221 5.84 2.20 19.50
CA CYS A 221 7.04 2.94 19.08
C CYS A 221 7.09 4.40 19.53
N ASN A 222 6.05 4.85 20.24
CA ASN A 222 5.86 6.19 20.77
C ASN A 222 5.89 7.34 19.73
N ARG A 223 5.81 7.02 18.42
CA ARG A 223 5.72 8.04 17.38
C ARG A 223 4.37 8.74 17.44
N SER A 224 4.38 10.06 17.30
CA SER A 224 3.17 10.87 17.15
C SER A 224 2.45 10.59 15.83
N LYS A 225 1.19 11.04 15.74
CA LYS A 225 0.38 11.02 14.53
C LYS A 225 1.10 11.63 13.32
N GLU A 226 1.80 12.75 13.50
CA GLU A 226 2.56 13.40 12.43
C GLU A 226 3.83 12.62 12.05
N GLN A 227 4.54 12.07 13.04
CA GLN A 227 5.78 11.33 12.83
C GLN A 227 5.60 10.01 12.07
N ILE A 228 4.38 9.48 12.02
CA ILE A 228 4.08 8.28 11.23
C ILE A 228 3.69 8.61 9.77
N VAL A 229 3.46 9.89 9.44
CA VAL A 229 3.18 10.31 8.05
C VAL A 229 4.39 10.04 7.18
N ARG A 230 4.23 9.19 6.17
CA ARG A 230 5.31 8.76 5.27
C ARG A 230 4.79 8.37 3.88
N PRO A 231 5.66 8.29 2.87
CA PRO A 231 5.30 7.74 1.57
C PRO A 231 4.91 6.27 1.64
N THR A 232 4.00 5.88 0.76
CA THR A 232 3.57 4.49 0.55
C THR A 232 3.57 4.19 -0.95
N ASN A 233 3.40 2.92 -1.32
CA ASN A 233 3.26 2.55 -2.73
C ASN A 233 2.01 3.15 -3.39
N GLN A 234 1.03 3.61 -2.59
CA GLN A 234 -0.26 4.12 -3.08
C GLN A 234 -0.32 5.65 -3.12
N SER A 235 0.53 6.35 -2.37
CA SER A 235 0.43 7.79 -2.18
C SER A 235 1.77 8.37 -1.74
N THR A 236 2.06 9.60 -2.19
CA THR A 236 3.26 10.37 -1.84
C THR A 236 3.39 10.56 -0.33
N TRP A 237 2.27 10.80 0.35
CA TRP A 237 2.15 10.84 1.80
C TRP A 237 0.85 10.19 2.25
N ALA A 238 0.90 9.40 3.32
CA ALA A 238 -0.28 8.83 3.95
C ALA A 238 -0.07 8.73 5.46
N LEU A 239 -1.16 8.52 6.20
CA LEU A 239 -1.15 8.13 7.61
C LEU A 239 -1.37 6.61 7.73
N PRO A 240 -0.30 5.80 7.80
CA PRO A 240 -0.42 4.35 7.91
C PRO A 240 -0.71 3.95 9.37
N ILE A 241 -1.99 3.86 9.71
CA ILE A 241 -2.48 3.36 11.01
C ILE A 241 -3.35 2.12 10.81
N THR A 242 -3.29 1.18 11.75
CA THR A 242 -4.02 -0.08 11.71
C THR A 242 -4.53 -0.45 13.11
N SER A 243 -5.63 -1.20 13.17
CA SER A 243 -6.17 -1.76 14.41
C SER A 243 -5.78 -3.23 14.51
N LYS A 244 -5.17 -3.61 15.63
CA LYS A 244 -4.71 -4.99 15.90
C LYS A 244 -5.01 -5.38 17.34
N SER A 245 -5.30 -6.66 17.55
CA SER A 245 -5.42 -7.24 18.89
C SER A 245 -4.08 -7.82 19.33
N TYR A 246 -3.60 -7.39 20.50
CA TYR A 246 -2.35 -7.82 21.12
C TYR A 246 -2.62 -8.62 22.39
N ARG A 247 -1.69 -9.51 22.74
CA ARG A 247 -1.76 -10.28 24.00
C ARG A 247 -1.82 -9.32 25.17
N ASP A 248 -2.80 -9.52 26.05
CA ASP A 248 -2.99 -8.73 27.26
C ASP A 248 -3.62 -9.62 28.34
N THR A 249 -2.80 -10.08 29.28
CA THR A 249 -3.23 -10.97 30.36
C THR A 249 -4.16 -10.29 31.37
N SER A 250 -4.23 -8.95 31.35
CA SER A 250 -5.16 -8.19 32.19
C SER A 250 -6.55 -8.04 31.57
N ALA A 251 -6.67 -8.23 30.25
CA ALA A 251 -7.93 -8.11 29.53
C ALA A 251 -8.80 -9.36 29.68
N LYS A 252 -10.14 -9.16 29.70
CA LYS A 252 -11.14 -10.23 29.86
C LYS A 252 -10.94 -11.43 28.91
N TYR A 253 -10.51 -11.16 27.68
CA TYR A 253 -10.34 -12.18 26.64
C TYR A 253 -8.87 -12.55 26.40
N GLY A 254 -7.94 -12.09 27.25
CA GLY A 254 -6.51 -12.30 27.07
C GLY A 254 -5.87 -11.44 25.97
N TYR A 255 -6.62 -10.48 25.40
CA TYR A 255 -6.12 -9.55 24.39
C TYR A 255 -6.83 -8.19 24.45
N SER A 256 -6.10 -7.17 24.02
CA SER A 256 -6.58 -5.79 23.88
C SER A 256 -6.42 -5.31 22.44
N THR A 257 -7.45 -4.65 21.91
CA THR A 257 -7.42 -4.08 20.56
C THR A 257 -6.93 -2.65 20.61
N LEU A 258 -5.83 -2.38 19.90
CA LEU A 258 -5.15 -1.09 19.91
C LEU A 258 -5.00 -0.56 18.48
N PHE A 259 -5.06 0.77 18.35
CA PHE A 259 -4.55 1.44 17.15
C PHE A 259 -3.04 1.59 17.26
N VAL A 260 -2.33 1.15 16.24
CA VAL A 260 -0.88 1.23 16.11
C VAL A 260 -0.51 1.73 14.73
N CYS A 261 0.70 2.29 14.57
CA CYS A 261 1.21 2.53 13.23
C CYS A 261 1.37 1.21 12.47
N ASP A 262 1.15 1.23 11.15
CA ASP A 262 1.19 0.04 10.30
C ASP A 262 2.55 -0.68 10.32
N ASP A 263 3.62 0.07 10.58
CA ASP A 263 4.96 -0.49 10.73
C ASP A 263 5.06 -1.43 11.94
N CYS A 264 4.56 -1.01 13.11
CA CYS A 264 4.46 -1.86 14.31
C CYS A 264 3.52 -3.04 14.06
N GLY A 265 2.36 -2.80 13.45
CA GLY A 265 1.39 -3.84 13.14
C GLY A 265 1.97 -4.92 12.21
N SER A 266 2.75 -4.52 11.21
CA SER A 266 3.43 -5.42 10.28
C SER A 266 4.56 -6.20 10.94
N ALA A 267 5.38 -5.53 11.76
CA ALA A 267 6.45 -6.18 12.52
C ALA A 267 5.91 -7.27 13.46
N ALA A 268 4.83 -6.99 14.20
CA ALA A 268 4.18 -7.98 15.06
C ALA A 268 3.73 -9.23 14.28
N VAL A 269 3.10 -9.04 13.11
CA VAL A 269 2.67 -10.17 12.27
C VAL A 269 3.85 -10.99 11.77
N ASN A 270 4.93 -10.34 11.33
CA ASN A 270 6.07 -11.05 10.75
C ASN A 270 6.91 -11.78 11.82
N LEU A 271 7.09 -11.20 13.01
CA LEU A 271 7.76 -11.87 14.14
C LEU A 271 7.02 -13.17 14.54
N VAL A 272 5.68 -13.15 14.59
CA VAL A 272 4.92 -14.36 14.92
C VAL A 272 4.97 -15.38 13.79
N LYS A 273 5.08 -14.96 12.52
CA LYS A 273 5.31 -15.88 11.40
C LYS A 273 6.69 -16.55 11.45
N GLU A 274 7.72 -15.84 11.95
CA GLU A 274 9.02 -16.47 12.23
C GLU A 274 8.88 -17.53 13.32
N ALA A 275 8.21 -17.20 14.43
CA ALA A 275 7.97 -18.15 15.52
C ALA A 275 7.10 -19.35 15.08
N GLU A 276 6.08 -19.13 14.26
CA GLU A 276 5.23 -20.17 13.65
C GLU A 276 6.07 -21.17 12.85
N ALA A 277 7.02 -20.65 12.04
CA ALA A 277 7.91 -21.48 11.23
C ALA A 277 8.87 -22.32 12.09
N ILE A 278 9.33 -21.80 13.24
CA ILE A 278 10.19 -22.53 14.19
C ILE A 278 9.38 -23.60 14.94
N ALA A 279 8.22 -23.23 15.48
CA ALA A 279 7.35 -24.12 16.24
C ALA A 279 6.63 -25.17 15.37
N SER A 280 6.63 -25.00 14.04
CA SER A 280 5.91 -25.86 13.09
C SER A 280 4.45 -26.08 13.46
N THR A 281 3.80 -25.02 13.94
CA THR A 281 2.39 -25.01 14.34
C THR A 281 1.59 -24.08 13.44
N GLU A 282 0.26 -24.23 13.41
CA GLU A 282 -0.62 -23.30 12.73
C GLU A 282 -1.10 -22.23 13.71
N VAL A 283 -0.86 -20.96 13.37
CA VAL A 283 -1.28 -19.82 14.20
C VAL A 283 -2.41 -19.06 13.53
N HIS A 284 -3.52 -18.91 14.25
CA HIS A 284 -4.56 -17.97 13.89
C HIS A 284 -4.38 -16.66 14.67
N ALA A 285 -4.73 -15.53 14.03
CA ALA A 285 -4.67 -14.19 14.63
C ALA A 285 -3.29 -13.80 15.19
N TYR A 286 -2.26 -13.85 14.33
CA TYR A 286 -0.85 -13.55 14.62
C TYR A 286 -0.58 -12.52 15.73
N SER A 287 -1.09 -11.28 15.63
CA SER A 287 -0.78 -10.22 16.59
C SER A 287 -1.20 -10.53 18.04
N ARG A 288 -2.16 -11.45 18.27
CA ARG A 288 -2.61 -11.85 19.62
C ARG A 288 -1.58 -12.68 20.39
N GLN A 289 -0.54 -13.17 19.72
CA GLN A 289 0.50 -14.01 20.34
C GLN A 289 1.60 -13.19 21.03
N MET A 290 1.54 -11.86 20.90
CA MET A 290 2.57 -10.95 21.37
C MET A 290 1.96 -9.75 22.10
N GLY A 291 2.56 -9.34 23.21
CA GLY A 291 2.22 -8.13 23.94
C GLY A 291 2.79 -6.86 23.29
N ILE A 292 2.13 -5.72 23.51
CA ILE A 292 2.59 -4.45 22.92
C ILE A 292 3.94 -3.99 23.46
N GLU A 293 4.23 -4.29 24.73
CA GLU A 293 5.52 -4.00 25.37
C GLU A 293 6.64 -4.91 24.87
N GLU A 294 6.32 -6.16 24.54
CA GLU A 294 7.27 -7.09 23.91
C GLU A 294 7.68 -6.56 22.54
N LEU A 295 6.71 -6.08 21.75
CA LEU A 295 6.97 -5.46 20.45
C LEU A 295 7.84 -4.19 20.59
N ALA A 296 7.56 -3.35 21.59
CA ALA A 296 8.29 -2.09 21.80
C ALA A 296 9.81 -2.28 21.94
N LYS A 297 10.27 -3.40 22.53
CA LYS A 297 11.70 -3.73 22.72
C LYS A 297 12.44 -3.96 21.40
N VAL A 298 11.74 -4.41 20.39
CA VAL A 298 12.31 -4.82 19.10
C VAL A 298 12.29 -3.68 18.07
N ILE A 299 11.44 -2.68 18.29
CA ILE A 299 11.21 -1.60 17.32
C ILE A 299 12.22 -0.47 17.53
N ILE A 300 12.96 -0.15 16.47
CA ILE A 300 13.77 1.07 16.40
C ILE A 300 12.95 2.12 15.62
N PRO A 301 12.34 3.11 16.31
CA PRO A 301 11.49 4.11 15.68
C PRO A 301 12.27 5.01 14.71
N ARG A 302 11.65 5.32 13.57
CA ARG A 302 12.15 6.30 12.61
C ARG A 302 11.01 7.24 12.23
N PRO A 303 11.08 8.54 12.51
CA PRO A 303 10.11 9.50 12.00
C PRO A 303 10.05 9.44 10.47
N HIS A 304 8.84 9.50 9.91
CA HIS A 304 8.55 9.57 8.47
C HIS A 304 9.15 8.42 7.63
N ALA A 305 9.46 7.29 8.26
CA ALA A 305 10.00 6.10 7.60
C ALA A 305 9.54 4.82 8.29
N ALA A 306 9.70 3.69 7.60
CA ALA A 306 9.48 2.38 8.20
C ALA A 306 10.48 2.13 9.35
N HIS A 307 10.05 1.35 10.32
CA HIS A 307 10.89 0.95 11.45
C HIS A 307 12.14 0.19 11.01
N ARG A 308 13.20 0.31 11.80
CA ARG A 308 14.26 -0.71 11.85
C ARG A 308 13.91 -1.69 12.96
N ILE A 309 14.43 -2.90 12.85
CA ILE A 309 14.22 -3.99 13.80
C ILE A 309 15.56 -4.22 14.49
N ASP A 310 15.56 -4.29 15.81
CA ASP A 310 16.70 -4.80 16.56
C ASP A 310 16.73 -6.31 16.37
N ASP A 311 17.67 -6.81 15.55
CA ASP A 311 17.73 -8.22 15.20
C ASP A 311 18.00 -9.12 16.41
N ARG A 312 18.75 -8.63 17.41
CA ARG A 312 19.07 -9.41 18.60
C ARG A 312 17.85 -9.57 19.48
N GLU A 313 17.15 -8.48 19.77
CA GLU A 313 15.92 -8.53 20.56
C GLU A 313 14.79 -9.27 19.80
N ALA A 314 14.76 -9.14 18.47
CA ALA A 314 13.84 -9.89 17.62
C ALA A 314 14.07 -11.41 17.71
N ASP A 315 15.32 -11.86 17.61
CA ASP A 315 15.68 -13.29 17.71
C ASP A 315 15.22 -13.86 19.07
N VAL A 316 15.52 -13.15 20.17
CA VAL A 316 15.08 -13.53 21.53
C VAL A 316 13.55 -13.59 21.64
N LEU A 317 12.84 -12.59 21.11
CA LEU A 317 11.39 -12.55 21.18
C LEU A 317 10.73 -13.65 20.35
N VAL A 318 11.29 -13.97 19.18
CA VAL A 318 10.82 -15.06 18.32
C VAL A 318 10.89 -16.40 19.06
N ASP A 319 11.99 -16.68 19.77
CA ASP A 319 12.15 -17.91 20.57
C ASP A 319 11.15 -17.99 21.74
N VAL A 320 10.90 -16.86 22.41
CA VAL A 320 9.90 -16.76 23.49
C VAL A 320 8.50 -17.07 22.93
N ILE A 321 8.15 -16.52 21.78
CA ILE A 321 6.85 -16.76 21.15
C ILE A 321 6.75 -18.22 20.68
N ALA A 322 7.79 -18.78 20.06
CA ALA A 322 7.80 -20.17 19.62
C ALA A 322 7.59 -21.13 20.80
N THR A 323 8.26 -20.88 21.93
CA THR A 323 8.10 -21.66 23.16
C THR A 323 6.67 -21.55 23.72
N ARG A 324 6.10 -20.34 23.72
CA ARG A 324 4.71 -20.08 24.15
C ARG A 324 3.71 -20.87 23.29
N LEU A 325 3.88 -20.81 21.96
CA LEU A 325 3.04 -21.54 21.02
C LEU A 325 3.09 -23.07 21.25
N LEU A 326 4.27 -23.62 21.56
CA LEU A 326 4.42 -25.04 21.90
C LEU A 326 3.74 -25.40 23.23
N SER A 327 3.79 -24.53 24.24
CA SER A 327 3.14 -24.76 25.53
C SER A 327 1.61 -24.77 25.44
N GLU A 328 1.02 -23.88 24.64
CA GLU A 328 -0.44 -23.79 24.46
C GLU A 328 -1.02 -25.02 23.70
N LEU A 329 -0.19 -25.70 22.89
CA LEU A 329 -0.52 -26.99 22.26
C LEU A 329 -0.50 -28.16 23.27
N GLY A 330 0.33 -28.06 24.31
CA GLY A 330 0.42 -29.07 25.39
C GLY A 330 -0.80 -29.05 26.31
N ASP A 331 -1.27 -27.86 26.68
CA ASP A 331 -2.46 -27.68 27.54
C ASP A 331 -3.76 -28.06 26.84
N SER A 332 -3.86 -27.82 25.53
CA SER A 332 -5.04 -28.19 24.72
C SER A 332 -5.14 -29.69 24.44
N ARG A 333 -4.04 -30.45 24.50
CA ARG A 333 -4.06 -31.93 24.46
C ARG A 333 -4.37 -32.54 25.83
N SER A 334 -3.96 -31.91 26.91
CA SER A 334 -4.19 -32.39 28.29
C SER A 334 -5.65 -32.25 28.75
N THR A 335 -6.42 -31.34 28.13
CA THR A 335 -7.86 -31.18 28.38
C THR A 335 -8.74 -32.19 27.65
N VAL A 336 -8.23 -32.86 26.60
CA VAL A 336 -8.98 -33.90 25.87
C VAL A 336 -8.89 -35.27 26.58
N SER A 337 -7.82 -35.52 27.34
CA SER A 337 -7.63 -36.77 28.09
C SER A 337 -8.52 -36.96 29.33
N PHE A 338 -9.35 -35.98 29.70
CA PHE A 338 -10.27 -36.09 30.85
C PHE A 338 -11.73 -36.40 30.47
N ILE A 339 -12.07 -36.54 29.17
CA ILE A 339 -13.45 -36.79 28.73
C ILE A 339 -13.68 -38.26 28.29
N GLU A 340 -12.64 -39.09 28.19
CA GLU A 340 -12.79 -40.51 27.80
C GLU A 340 -12.76 -41.49 29.01
N SER A 341 -13.23 -41.07 30.19
CA SER A 341 -13.34 -41.96 31.35
C SER A 341 -14.55 -41.64 32.23
N THR A 342 -15.75 -41.77 31.67
CA THR A 342 -17.00 -42.08 32.41
C THR A 342 -18.00 -42.76 31.49
#